data_AF-A0A1Q9MTE3-F1
#
_entry.id   AF-A0A1Q9MTE3-F1
#
_cell.length_a   1.000
_cell.length_b   1.000
_cell.length_c   1.000
_cell.angle_alpha   90.00
_cell.angle_beta   90.00
_cell.angle_gamma   90.00
#
_symmetry.space_group_name_H-M   'P 1'
#
loop_
_entity.id
_entity.type
_entity.pdbx_description
1 polymer ?
#
loop_
_entity_poly.entity_id
_entity_poly.type
_entity_poly.pdbx_seq_one_letter_code
_entity_poly.pdbx_strand_id
1 'polypeptide(L)'
;MSPDNHIGDTLKITMFDPFKFRGQRFGESITFNNAKQHIRLSSIYHSPDYLPYGQITRIDVQHDPKKWLLWLGVITFILLVGLFIVLAGIHLPPWKITIHLKKDSPLVIRARLTENQVNRLLSYPQVPTQLINTKK
;
A
#
# COMPACT_ATOMS: atom_id res chain seq x y z
N MET A 1 30.25 -0.13 -11.67
CA MET A 1 29.09 0.55 -11.04
C MET A 1 28.16 -0.53 -10.54
N SER A 2 28.28 -0.88 -9.26
CA SER A 2 27.44 -1.91 -8.62
C SER A 2 26.16 -1.24 -8.11
N PRO A 3 24.96 -1.77 -8.37
CA PRO A 3 23.74 -1.17 -7.85
C PRO A 3 23.64 -1.49 -6.36
N ASP A 4 23.38 -0.44 -5.59
CA ASP A 4 23.25 -0.45 -4.14
C ASP A 4 22.23 -1.48 -3.64
N ASN A 5 22.73 -2.64 -3.25
CA ASN A 5 22.04 -3.62 -2.40
C ASN A 5 22.14 -3.20 -0.93
N HIS A 6 21.68 -1.99 -0.58
CA HIS A 6 21.37 -1.66 0.80
C HIS A 6 20.01 -2.28 1.16
N ILE A 7 20.05 -3.57 1.50
CA ILE A 7 18.90 -4.42 1.86
C ILE A 7 18.16 -3.89 3.12
N GLY A 8 18.71 -2.91 3.85
CA GLY A 8 18.11 -2.32 5.05
C GLY A 8 17.23 -1.09 4.82
N ASP A 9 17.58 -0.18 3.91
CA ASP A 9 17.08 1.22 3.96
C ASP A 9 15.90 1.52 3.06
N THR A 10 15.55 0.61 2.14
CA THR A 10 14.44 0.80 1.21
C THR A 10 13.43 -0.34 1.27
N LEU A 11 12.15 0.03 1.24
CA LEU A 11 11.02 -0.90 1.11
C LEU A 11 10.23 -0.51 -0.14
N LYS A 12 10.23 -1.37 -1.15
CA LYS A 12 9.46 -1.20 -2.38
C LYS A 12 8.21 -2.07 -2.34
N ILE A 13 7.07 -1.45 -2.62
CA ILE A 13 5.75 -2.08 -2.73
C ILE A 13 5.29 -1.91 -4.19
N THR A 14 4.96 -3.01 -4.85
CA THR A 14 4.53 -3.02 -6.27
C THR A 14 3.11 -3.52 -6.46
N MET A 15 2.58 -4.29 -5.50
CA MET A 15 1.23 -4.82 -5.55
C MET A 15 0.30 -3.96 -4.69
N PHE A 16 -0.33 -2.96 -5.29
CA PHE A 16 -1.31 -2.10 -4.64
C PHE A 16 -2.32 -1.55 -5.65
N ASP A 17 -3.51 -1.21 -5.16
CA ASP A 17 -4.54 -0.57 -5.97
C ASP A 17 -4.08 0.84 -6.36
N PRO A 18 -4.25 1.26 -7.63
CA PRO A 18 -3.88 2.59 -8.06
C PRO A 18 -4.68 3.65 -7.28
N PHE A 19 -3.98 4.68 -6.82
CA PHE A 19 -4.56 5.75 -6.01
C PHE A 19 -4.28 7.12 -6.64
N LYS A 20 -5.03 8.14 -6.21
CA LYS A 20 -4.82 9.52 -6.64
C LYS A 20 -4.03 10.29 -5.58
N PHE A 21 -3.02 11.04 -6.01
CA PHE A 21 -2.28 11.99 -5.18
C PHE A 21 -2.05 13.28 -6.00
N ARG A 22 -2.39 14.44 -5.43
CA ARG A 22 -2.29 15.75 -6.10
C ARG A 22 -2.89 15.79 -7.53
N GLY A 23 -4.02 15.11 -7.72
CA GLY A 23 -4.71 15.03 -9.01
C GLY A 23 -4.15 14.01 -10.00
N GLN A 24 -3.00 13.38 -9.71
CA GLN A 24 -2.34 12.40 -10.56
C GLN A 24 -2.58 10.97 -10.06
N ARG A 25 -2.55 9.98 -10.97
CA ARG A 25 -2.80 8.56 -10.67
C ARG A 25 -1.48 7.80 -10.57
N PHE A 26 -1.23 7.19 -9.41
CA PHE A 26 -0.06 6.36 -9.15
C PHE A 26 -0.49 4.90 -9.05
N GLY A 27 0.32 3.98 -9.57
CA GLY A 27 -0.04 2.57 -9.65
C GLY A 27 1.09 1.62 -10.03
N GLU A 28 2.34 2.07 -10.03
CA GLU A 28 3.47 1.24 -10.45
C GLU A 28 4.28 0.73 -9.26
N SER A 29 4.84 1.64 -8.47
CA SER A 29 5.59 1.28 -7.27
C SER A 29 5.59 2.40 -6.24
N ILE A 30 5.59 2.02 -4.96
CA ILE A 30 5.79 2.90 -3.82
C ILE A 30 7.09 2.48 -3.16
N THR A 31 8.06 3.38 -3.05
CA THR A 31 9.35 3.09 -2.43
C THR A 31 9.53 3.97 -1.22
N PHE A 32 9.56 3.37 -0.04
CA PHE A 32 9.93 4.03 1.21
C PHE A 32 11.44 4.05 1.29
N ASN A 33 12.06 5.22 1.33
CA ASN A 33 13.50 5.38 1.39
C ASN A 33 13.88 6.05 2.70
N ASN A 34 14.50 5.27 3.60
CA ASN A 34 14.94 5.75 4.91
C ASN A 34 16.12 6.72 4.77
N ALA A 35 17.14 6.33 3.99
CA ALA A 35 18.36 7.12 3.81
C ALA A 35 18.09 8.51 3.21
N LYS A 36 17.12 8.60 2.29
CA LYS A 36 16.73 9.86 1.64
C LYS A 36 15.48 10.52 2.24
N GLN A 37 14.98 9.98 3.35
CA GLN A 37 13.85 10.52 4.13
C GLN A 37 12.57 10.86 3.33
N HIS A 38 12.22 10.03 2.35
CA HIS A 38 11.03 10.24 1.53
C HIS A 38 10.38 8.94 1.07
N ILE A 39 9.13 9.06 0.64
CA ILE A 39 8.40 8.04 -0.10
C ILE A 39 8.36 8.46 -1.56
N ARG A 40 8.89 7.63 -2.44
CA ARG A 40 8.79 7.80 -3.89
C ARG A 40 7.54 7.09 -4.40
N LEU A 41 6.67 7.83 -5.07
CA LEU A 41 5.46 7.34 -5.72
C LEU A 41 5.73 7.28 -7.23
N SER A 42 5.68 6.10 -7.83
CA SER A 42 5.93 5.92 -9.27
C SER A 42 4.64 5.59 -10.02
N SER A 43 4.58 6.06 -11.26
CA SER A 43 3.47 5.88 -12.17
C SER A 43 3.99 5.55 -13.56
N ILE A 44 3.23 4.74 -14.29
CA ILE A 44 3.51 4.43 -15.70
C ILE A 44 3.24 5.66 -16.58
N TYR A 45 2.39 6.59 -16.12
CA TYR A 45 1.85 7.67 -16.94
C TYR A 45 2.56 9.02 -16.78
N HIS A 46 3.43 9.17 -15.76
CA HIS A 46 4.10 10.43 -15.48
C HIS A 46 5.32 10.23 -14.58
N SER A 47 6.12 11.30 -14.45
CA SER A 47 7.28 11.35 -13.57
C SER A 47 6.93 10.97 -12.12
N PRO A 48 7.87 10.33 -11.39
CA PRO A 48 7.66 9.97 -10.00
C PRO A 48 7.51 11.22 -9.12
N ASP A 49 6.64 11.12 -8.12
CA ASP A 49 6.46 12.17 -7.11
C ASP A 49 7.10 11.72 -5.78
N TYR A 50 7.51 12.69 -4.98
CA TYR A 50 8.29 12.47 -3.77
C TYR A 50 7.60 13.10 -2.57
N LEU A 51 7.24 12.27 -1.61
CA LEU A 51 6.60 12.68 -0.37
C LEU A 51 7.62 12.61 0.78
N PRO A 52 8.18 13.76 1.23
CA PRO A 52 9.15 13.77 2.32
C PRO A 52 8.49 13.39 3.65
N TYR A 53 9.21 12.65 4.51
CA TYR A 53 8.68 12.21 5.80
C TYR A 53 8.26 13.37 6.71
N GLY A 54 8.90 14.53 6.59
CA GLY A 54 8.51 15.74 7.33
C GLY A 54 7.09 16.25 7.04
N GLN A 55 6.47 15.83 5.92
CA GLN A 55 5.08 16.14 5.58
C GLN A 55 4.07 15.10 6.09
N ILE A 56 4.55 14.00 6.65
CA ILE A 56 3.74 12.89 7.16
C ILE A 56 3.59 13.05 8.68
N THR A 57 2.36 12.96 9.16
CA THR A 57 2.04 13.01 10.59
C THR A 57 2.11 11.62 11.21
N ARG A 58 1.53 10.61 10.54
CA ARG A 58 1.57 9.21 10.96
C ARG A 58 1.22 8.27 9.81
N ILE A 59 1.58 7.00 9.93
CA ILE A 59 1.19 5.93 9.00
C ILE A 59 0.40 4.89 9.76
N ASP A 60 -0.86 4.71 9.37
CA ASP A 60 -1.74 3.71 9.96
C ASP A 60 -1.83 2.50 9.02
N VAL A 61 -1.42 1.33 9.50
CA VAL A 61 -1.48 0.06 8.76
C VAL A 61 -2.66 -0.75 9.30
N GLN A 62 -3.68 -0.96 8.48
CA GLN A 62 -4.87 -1.73 8.81
C GLN A 62 -4.87 -3.06 8.08
N HIS A 63 -5.14 -4.14 8.82
CA HIS A 63 -5.40 -5.46 8.25
C HIS A 63 -6.92 -5.70 8.26
N ASP A 64 -7.56 -5.66 7.09
CA ASP A 64 -9.03 -5.82 6.97
C ASP A 64 -9.38 -7.12 6.20
N PRO A 65 -9.26 -8.30 6.84
CA PRO A 65 -9.61 -9.57 6.22
C PRO A 65 -11.13 -9.81 6.17
N LYS A 66 -11.96 -9.01 6.87
CA LYS A 66 -13.41 -9.24 6.95
C LYS A 66 -14.14 -8.88 5.66
N LYS A 67 -13.70 -7.82 4.97
CA LYS A 67 -14.25 -7.48 3.64
C LYS A 67 -13.92 -8.53 2.59
N TRP A 68 -12.81 -9.26 2.74
CA TRP A 68 -12.49 -10.39 1.86
C TRP A 68 -13.56 -11.48 1.92
N LEU A 69 -14.07 -11.85 3.10
CA LEU A 69 -15.12 -12.86 3.25
C LEU A 69 -16.47 -12.43 2.63
N LEU A 70 -16.87 -11.17 2.81
CA LEU A 70 -18.11 -10.63 2.26
C LEU A 70 -18.09 -10.57 0.72
N TRP A 71 -16.95 -10.18 0.14
CA TRP A 71 -16.76 -10.22 -1.31
C TRP A 71 -16.70 -11.65 -1.84
N LEU A 72 -16.11 -12.58 -1.08
CA LEU A 72 -16.13 -14.00 -1.44
C LEU A 72 -17.58 -14.47 -1.59
N GLY A 73 -18.46 -14.17 -0.64
CA GLY A 73 -19.88 -14.56 -0.70
C GLY A 73 -20.65 -13.98 -1.89
N VAL A 74 -20.41 -12.71 -2.25
CA VAL A 74 -21.00 -12.08 -3.44
C VAL A 74 -20.46 -12.73 -4.73
N ILE A 75 -19.16 -13.05 -4.76
CA ILE A 75 -18.52 -13.75 -5.87
C ILE A 75 -19.03 -15.18 -5.99
N THR A 76 -19.28 -15.91 -4.89
CA THR A 76 -19.87 -17.26 -4.93
C THR A 76 -21.30 -17.23 -5.47
N PHE A 77 -22.09 -16.20 -5.10
CA PHE A 77 -23.45 -16.01 -5.62
C PHE A 77 -23.45 -15.71 -7.12
N ILE A 78 -22.49 -14.90 -7.60
CA ILE A 78 -22.30 -14.61 -9.03
C ILE A 78 -21.70 -15.83 -9.77
N LEU A 79 -20.82 -16.61 -9.14
CA LEU A 79 -20.22 -17.86 -9.66
C LEU A 79 -21.28 -18.93 -9.95
N LEU A 80 -22.34 -18.98 -9.15
CA LEU A 80 -23.50 -19.86 -9.37
C LEU A 80 -24.26 -19.52 -10.67
N VAL A 81 -24.14 -18.28 -11.16
CA VAL A 81 -24.80 -17.76 -12.36
C VAL A 81 -23.82 -17.64 -13.57
N GLY A 82 -22.51 -17.52 -13.32
CA GLY A 82 -21.49 -17.21 -14.33
C GLY A 82 -20.25 -18.09 -14.24
N LEU A 83 -20.42 -19.41 -14.37
CA LEU A 83 -19.39 -20.46 -14.24
C LEU A 83 -18.15 -20.32 -15.16
N PHE A 84 -18.04 -19.28 -16.00
CA PHE A 84 -17.06 -19.21 -17.09
C PHE A 84 -15.84 -18.28 -16.89
N ILE A 85 -15.76 -17.49 -15.81
CA ILE A 85 -14.70 -16.45 -15.65
C ILE A 85 -13.63 -16.82 -14.59
N VAL A 86 -13.71 -18.04 -14.03
CA VAL A 86 -13.09 -18.48 -12.75
C VAL A 86 -11.56 -18.59 -12.71
N LEU A 87 -10.84 -18.35 -13.81
CA LEU A 87 -9.36 -18.44 -13.81
C LEU A 87 -8.63 -17.11 -13.54
N ALA A 88 -9.33 -15.97 -13.53
CA ALA A 88 -8.70 -14.70 -13.19
C ALA A 88 -8.68 -14.51 -11.67
N GLY A 89 -7.54 -14.82 -11.05
CA GLY A 89 -7.27 -14.62 -9.62
C GLY A 89 -7.42 -13.17 -9.16
N ILE A 90 -8.65 -12.77 -8.82
CA ILE A 90 -8.95 -11.49 -8.17
C ILE A 90 -8.65 -11.64 -6.68
N HIS A 91 -7.37 -11.62 -6.34
CA HIS A 91 -6.90 -11.48 -4.96
C HIS A 91 -6.84 -9.99 -4.62
N LEU A 92 -7.88 -9.48 -3.95
CA LEU A 92 -7.90 -8.12 -3.43
C LEU A 92 -6.84 -7.95 -2.31
N PRO A 93 -6.07 -6.85 -2.30
CA PRO A 93 -5.01 -6.63 -1.31
C PRO A 93 -5.56 -6.51 0.12
N PRO A 94 -5.11 -7.36 1.08
CA PRO A 94 -5.70 -7.42 2.43
C PRO A 94 -5.25 -6.29 3.36
N TRP A 95 -4.27 -5.48 2.96
CA TRP A 95 -3.74 -4.39 3.78
C TRP A 95 -4.15 -3.03 3.25
N LYS A 96 -4.51 -2.15 4.18
CA LYS A 96 -4.79 -0.75 3.91
C LYS A 96 -3.80 0.11 4.68
N ILE A 97 -2.95 0.82 3.96
CA ILE A 97 -1.98 1.78 4.49
C ILE A 97 -2.61 3.17 4.35
N THR A 98 -2.81 3.87 5.46
CA THR A 98 -3.32 5.25 5.47
C THR A 98 -2.20 6.17 5.94
N ILE A 99 -1.68 7.00 5.05
CA ILE A 99 -0.62 7.96 5.33
C ILE A 99 -1.29 9.30 5.61
N HIS A 100 -1.26 9.73 6.87
CA HIS A 100 -1.79 11.02 7.28
C HIS A 100 -0.79 12.13 6.98
N LEU A 101 -1.20 13.12 6.19
CA LEU A 101 -0.38 14.25 5.80
C LEU A 101 -0.66 15.46 6.70
N LYS A 102 0.32 16.35 6.88
CA LYS A 102 0.17 17.55 7.71
C LYS A 102 -0.75 18.62 7.09
N LYS A 103 -0.76 18.75 5.76
CA LYS A 103 -1.46 19.82 5.03
C LYS A 103 -2.46 19.30 3.99
N ASP A 104 -2.39 18.02 3.64
CA ASP A 104 -3.16 17.41 2.56
C ASP A 104 -4.11 16.32 3.10
N SER A 105 -5.06 15.89 2.27
CA SER A 105 -5.93 14.75 2.59
C SER A 105 -5.12 13.46 2.82
N PRO A 106 -5.56 12.57 3.72
CA PRO A 106 -4.85 11.33 4.00
C PRO A 106 -4.77 10.45 2.75
N LEU A 107 -3.58 9.96 2.46
CA LEU A 107 -3.33 9.08 1.33
C LEU A 107 -3.66 7.65 1.72
N VAL A 108 -4.69 7.08 1.09
CA VAL A 108 -5.11 5.70 1.33
C VAL A 108 -4.59 4.80 0.23
N ILE A 109 -3.72 3.87 0.58
CA ILE A 109 -3.12 2.89 -0.31
C ILE A 109 -3.61 1.51 0.13
N ARG A 110 -4.19 0.74 -0.79
CA ARG A 110 -4.55 -0.66 -0.53
C ARG A 110 -3.47 -1.53 -1.16
N ALA A 111 -2.70 -2.24 -0.37
CA ALA A 111 -1.52 -2.97 -0.82
C ALA A 111 -1.55 -4.42 -0.37
N ARG A 112 -0.94 -5.30 -1.16
CA ARG A 112 -0.65 -6.66 -0.73
C ARG A 112 0.72 -6.63 -0.07
N LEU A 113 0.70 -6.62 1.26
CA LEU A 113 1.90 -6.72 2.07
C LEU A 113 2.01 -8.10 2.70
N THR A 114 3.24 -8.58 2.81
CA THR A 114 3.60 -9.70 3.68
C THR A 114 3.80 -9.18 5.11
N GLU A 115 3.66 -10.04 6.11
CA GLU A 115 3.91 -9.68 7.51
C GLU A 115 5.32 -9.09 7.71
N ASN A 116 6.33 -9.63 7.03
CA ASN A 116 7.69 -9.09 7.03
C ASN A 116 7.75 -7.65 6.51
N GLN A 117 7.01 -7.32 5.45
CA GLN A 117 6.95 -5.95 4.92
C GLN A 117 6.22 -5.00 5.88
N VAL A 118 5.17 -5.48 6.54
CA VAL A 118 4.44 -4.72 7.56
C VAL A 118 5.32 -4.45 8.77
N ASN A 119 6.02 -5.46 9.29
CA ASN A 119 6.95 -5.31 10.41
C ASN A 119 8.08 -4.35 10.08
N ARG A 120 8.62 -4.42 8.85
CA ARG A 120 9.58 -3.42 8.37
C ARG A 120 8.98 -2.02 8.36
N LEU A 121 7.76 -1.86 7.83
CA LEU A 121 7.06 -0.57 7.80
C LEU A 121 6.83 0.01 9.21
N LEU A 122 6.46 -0.83 10.17
CA LEU A 122 6.27 -0.46 11.57
C LEU A 122 7.57 -0.06 12.26
N SER A 123 8.69 -0.65 11.85
CA SER A 123 10.02 -0.35 12.40
C SER A 123 10.66 0.93 11.85
N TYR A 124 10.02 1.67 10.94
CA TYR A 124 10.60 2.90 10.39
C TYR A 124 10.67 4.01 11.45
N PRO A 125 11.87 4.51 11.80
CA PRO A 125 12.03 5.48 12.88
C PRO A 125 11.58 6.90 12.49
N GLN A 126 11.48 7.19 11.19
CA GLN A 126 11.25 8.55 10.67
C GLN A 126 9.79 9.01 10.78
N VAL A 127 8.85 8.08 10.89
CA VAL A 127 7.42 8.40 10.92
C VAL A 127 6.74 7.48 11.94
N PRO A 128 5.96 8.01 12.89
CA PRO A 128 5.21 7.18 13.80
C PRO A 128 4.23 6.31 12.99
N THR A 129 4.47 5.00 13.02
CA THR A 129 3.69 4.00 12.28
C THR A 129 2.97 3.10 13.28
N GLN A 130 1.67 2.91 13.10
CA GLN A 130 0.85 2.12 14.02
C GLN A 130 0.11 1.02 13.27
N LEU A 131 0.12 -0.19 13.85
CA LEU A 131 -0.71 -1.30 13.38
C LEU A 131 -2.09 -1.19 14.01
N ILE A 132 -3.11 -0.93 13.20
CA ILE A 132 -4.50 -0.90 13.65
C ILE A 132 -5.10 -2.28 13.36
N ASN A 133 -5.22 -3.08 14.42
CA ASN A 133 -5.93 -4.35 14.34
C ASN A 133 -7.43 -4.09 14.32
N THR A 134 -8.06 -4.24 13.16
CA THR A 134 -9.52 -4.25 13.01
C THR A 134 -10.10 -5.57 13.52
N LYS A 135 -9.94 -5.86 14.82
CA LYS A 135 -10.81 -6.82 15.54
C LYS A 135 -12.01 -6.04 16.09
N LYS A 136 -13.08 -5.96 15.32
CA LYS A 136 -14.42 -5.66 15.81
C LYS A 136 -15.39 -6.60 15.11
#